data_AF-G0S8C9-F1
#
_entry.id   AF-G0S8C9-F1
#
_cell.length_a   1.000
_cell.length_b   1.000
_cell.length_c   1.000
_cell.angle_alpha   90.00
_cell.angle_beta   90.00
_cell.angle_gamma   90.00
#
_symmetry.space_group_name_H-M   'P 1'
#
loop_
_entity.id
_entity.type
_entity.pdbx_description
1 polymer ?
#
loop_
_entity_poly.entity_id
_entity_poly.type
_entity_poly.pdbx_seq_one_letter_code
_entity_poly.pdbx_strand_id
1 'polypeptide(L)'
;MKSTRRFLSKIRSRASQFFHRSSLQDDPLAPIERLPPELRLEILISLDYSSFRALIHASPTYFQQYIYDSSHILCQCLARQLGPANLDAFAAYRSGKPDFLEKRDREEVRGFIGEYSKLRSDPNDFDIAKWVNAREARDMLLFHERVVRPLVERYADWALANLAAEVRVENSVQGPQQKRRRPLSAAEQMRITRALYRAQLYSNLFGHGAAWTRLQYGPQLHVLYSSVEVVMECFAQFEPWEVEELVCVFEFGKEKYAHVFEEIKNVIEPNDEDGVPAIPLEDGWERQDLLGGTVFSGLQPLLAILSQESPTPESLIPIVKPNLRLGGYLFESALLRQSQTNRRTSRLPSPLLSHASARDLKQKNREAHPFKGDTVGGLYPSQAAAHPPFAWTVMWKGTWCNLWGKYINGDLRKWGYVMWDRTRMEEEGGMDVLSRQWDDGRDVREEIEGL
;
A
#
# COMPACT_ATOMS: atom_id res chain seq x y z
N MET A 1 -17.32 29.28 -6.97
CA MET A 1 -18.03 29.53 -5.68
C MET A 1 -19.47 30.08 -5.78
N LYS A 2 -19.86 30.86 -6.81
CA LYS A 2 -21.26 31.37 -6.95
C LYS A 2 -22.29 30.32 -7.43
N SER A 3 -21.84 29.24 -8.09
CA SER A 3 -22.71 28.17 -8.62
C SER A 3 -23.24 27.23 -7.52
N THR A 4 -22.37 26.84 -6.58
CA THR A 4 -22.70 25.93 -5.47
C THR A 4 -23.71 26.53 -4.48
N ARG A 5 -23.66 27.85 -4.26
CA ARG A 5 -24.65 28.56 -3.42
C ARG A 5 -26.05 28.63 -4.08
N ARG A 6 -26.13 28.73 -5.41
CA ARG A 6 -27.41 28.68 -6.16
C ARG A 6 -28.02 27.28 -6.18
N PHE A 7 -27.20 26.23 -6.14
CA PHE A 7 -27.67 24.85 -6.05
C PHE A 7 -28.25 24.54 -4.66
N LEU A 8 -27.53 24.91 -3.59
CA LEU A 8 -28.00 24.75 -2.21
C LEU A 8 -29.25 25.61 -1.90
N SER A 9 -29.39 26.81 -2.48
CA SER A 9 -30.60 27.62 -2.29
C SER A 9 -31.83 27.05 -3.03
N LYS A 10 -31.61 26.39 -4.19
CA LYS A 10 -32.67 25.67 -4.91
C LYS A 10 -33.13 24.42 -4.16
N ILE A 11 -32.21 23.71 -3.49
CA ILE A 11 -32.53 22.56 -2.62
C ILE A 11 -33.37 23.03 -1.42
N ARG A 12 -32.98 24.13 -0.76
CA ARG A 12 -33.72 24.69 0.38
C ARG A 12 -35.11 25.19 -0.02
N SER A 13 -35.23 25.80 -1.20
CA SER A 13 -36.50 26.27 -1.76
C SER A 13 -37.43 25.12 -2.15
N ARG A 14 -36.91 24.02 -2.70
CA ARG A 14 -37.70 22.84 -3.08
C ARG A 14 -38.13 22.01 -1.87
N ALA A 15 -37.26 21.87 -0.87
CA ALA A 15 -37.64 21.27 0.41
C ALA A 15 -38.78 22.06 1.08
N SER A 16 -38.67 23.39 1.12
CA SER A 16 -39.71 24.26 1.71
C SER A 16 -41.04 24.22 0.96
N GLN A 17 -41.03 24.06 -0.37
CA GLN A 17 -42.25 23.88 -1.17
C GLN A 17 -42.87 22.48 -1.01
N PHE A 18 -42.07 21.45 -0.70
CA PHE A 18 -42.57 20.11 -0.42
C PHE A 18 -43.27 20.03 0.95
N PHE A 19 -42.74 20.73 1.96
CA PHE A 19 -43.36 20.79 3.29
C PHE A 19 -44.69 21.56 3.33
N HIS A 20 -45.00 22.39 2.33
CA HIS A 20 -46.24 23.19 2.33
C HIS A 20 -47.44 22.57 1.59
N ARG A 21 -47.30 21.35 1.01
CA ARG A 21 -48.38 20.70 0.25
C ARG A 21 -48.87 19.36 0.80
N SER A 22 -48.38 18.90 1.94
CA SER A 22 -48.82 17.66 2.58
C SER A 22 -49.71 17.94 3.79
N SER A 23 -50.94 18.36 3.53
CA SER A 23 -52.04 18.23 4.49
C SER A 23 -52.57 16.80 4.37
N LEU A 24 -51.92 15.83 5.00
CA LEU A 24 -52.47 14.51 5.37
C LEU A 24 -51.50 13.86 6.37
N GLN A 25 -51.93 13.79 7.63
CA GLN A 25 -51.48 12.90 8.71
C GLN A 25 -49.97 12.77 8.97
N ASP A 26 -49.54 13.40 10.06
CA ASP A 26 -48.24 13.21 10.72
C ASP A 26 -47.98 11.72 11.05
N ASP A 27 -47.10 11.10 10.25
CA ASP A 27 -46.32 9.93 10.64
C ASP A 27 -44.90 10.45 10.99
N PRO A 28 -44.49 10.50 12.27
CA PRO A 28 -43.30 11.26 12.70
C PRO A 28 -41.97 10.74 12.14
N LEU A 29 -41.98 9.60 11.44
CA LEU A 29 -40.82 9.01 10.78
C LEU A 29 -41.28 8.32 9.50
N ALA A 30 -41.49 9.09 8.42
CA ALA A 30 -41.61 8.47 7.09
C ALA A 30 -40.39 7.55 6.89
N PRO A 31 -40.59 6.23 6.67
CA PRO A 31 -39.48 5.30 6.52
C PRO A 31 -38.50 5.81 5.47
N ILE A 32 -37.20 5.62 5.69
CA ILE A 32 -36.14 6.00 4.74
C ILE A 32 -36.37 5.44 3.32
N GLU A 33 -37.18 4.39 3.21
CA GLU A 33 -37.61 3.75 1.97
C GLU A 33 -38.58 4.62 1.14
N ARG A 34 -39.32 5.55 1.77
CA ARG A 34 -40.23 6.49 1.10
C ARG A 34 -39.51 7.71 0.51
N LEU A 35 -38.19 7.80 0.67
CA LEU A 35 -37.40 8.88 0.09
C LEU A 35 -37.37 8.77 -1.45
N PRO A 36 -37.32 9.92 -2.17
CA PRO A 36 -37.10 9.95 -3.61
C PRO A 36 -35.88 9.11 -4.02
N PRO A 37 -35.89 8.48 -5.22
CA PRO A 37 -34.77 7.67 -5.71
C PRO A 37 -33.41 8.36 -5.61
N GLU A 38 -33.36 9.67 -5.86
CA GLU A 38 -32.14 10.46 -5.80
C GLU A 38 -31.58 10.52 -4.37
N LEU A 39 -32.43 10.71 -3.36
CA LEU A 39 -31.98 10.72 -1.96
C LEU A 39 -31.60 9.33 -1.48
N ARG A 40 -32.28 8.27 -1.96
CA ARG A 40 -31.89 6.88 -1.68
C ARG A 40 -30.52 6.56 -2.29
N LEU A 41 -30.26 7.04 -3.50
CA LEU A 41 -28.97 6.90 -4.16
C LEU A 41 -27.86 7.62 -3.39
N GLU A 42 -28.08 8.89 -3.01
CA GLU A 42 -27.14 9.67 -2.19
C GLU A 42 -26.82 8.97 -0.86
N ILE A 43 -27.83 8.38 -0.21
CA ILE A 43 -27.61 7.55 0.99
C ILE A 43 -26.69 6.38 0.66
N LEU A 44 -27.00 5.58 -0.38
CA LEU A 44 -26.20 4.41 -0.75
C LEU A 44 -24.73 4.74 -1.04
N ILE A 45 -24.45 5.83 -1.76
CA ILE A 45 -23.08 6.23 -2.09
C ILE A 45 -22.32 6.84 -0.91
N SER A 46 -23.04 7.31 0.12
CA SER A 46 -22.45 7.90 1.34
C SER A 46 -22.05 6.87 2.41
N LEU A 47 -22.56 5.64 2.35
CA LEU A 47 -22.35 4.59 3.36
C LEU A 47 -21.09 3.78 3.10
N ASP A 48 -20.23 3.57 4.10
CA ASP A 48 -19.14 2.60 3.95
C ASP A 48 -19.64 1.22 3.51
N TYR A 49 -18.79 0.39 2.92
CA TYR A 49 -19.22 -0.86 2.31
C TYR A 49 -19.96 -1.80 3.27
N SER A 50 -19.59 -1.80 4.56
CA SER A 50 -20.26 -2.62 5.57
C SER A 50 -21.70 -2.16 5.81
N SER A 51 -21.93 -0.86 6.05
CA SER A 51 -23.26 -0.28 6.23
C SER A 51 -24.09 -0.32 4.95
N PHE A 52 -23.46 -0.10 3.79
CA PHE A 52 -24.08 -0.28 2.48
C PHE A 52 -24.65 -1.70 2.33
N ARG A 53 -23.84 -2.73 2.63
CA ARG A 53 -24.28 -4.12 2.57
C ARG A 53 -25.42 -4.39 3.56
N ALA A 54 -25.30 -3.91 4.80
CA ALA A 54 -26.34 -4.07 5.80
C ALA A 54 -27.68 -3.47 5.32
N LEU A 55 -27.65 -2.27 4.72
CA LEU A 55 -28.84 -1.58 4.23
C LEU A 55 -29.52 -2.32 3.07
N ILE A 56 -28.77 -2.77 2.06
CA ILE A 56 -29.35 -3.51 0.93
C ILE A 56 -29.88 -4.89 1.34
N HIS A 57 -29.36 -5.48 2.42
CA HIS A 57 -29.89 -6.72 2.97
C HIS A 57 -31.12 -6.48 3.84
N ALA A 58 -31.20 -5.34 4.53
CA ALA A 58 -32.31 -5.01 5.42
C ALA A 58 -33.53 -4.43 4.69
N SER A 59 -33.36 -3.82 3.52
CA SER A 59 -34.43 -3.13 2.79
C SER A 59 -34.54 -3.58 1.32
N PRO A 60 -35.66 -4.20 0.91
CA PRO A 60 -35.93 -4.53 -0.49
C PRO A 60 -35.95 -3.30 -1.41
N THR A 61 -36.39 -2.14 -0.91
CA THR A 61 -36.44 -0.89 -1.68
C THR A 61 -35.04 -0.36 -1.99
N TYR A 62 -34.11 -0.45 -1.05
CA TYR A 62 -32.71 -0.12 -1.29
C TYR A 62 -32.01 -1.18 -2.13
N PHE A 63 -32.37 -2.45 -2.00
CA PHE A 63 -31.87 -3.51 -2.87
C PHE A 63 -32.27 -3.29 -4.34
N GLN A 64 -33.52 -2.87 -4.60
CA GLN A 64 -33.98 -2.52 -5.94
C GLN A 64 -33.23 -1.31 -6.53
N GLN A 65 -33.02 -0.26 -5.73
CA GLN A 65 -32.21 0.88 -6.15
C GLN A 65 -30.77 0.45 -6.48
N TYR A 66 -30.20 -0.41 -5.63
CA TYR A 66 -28.87 -0.97 -5.86
C TYR A 66 -28.79 -1.75 -7.17
N ILE A 67 -29.75 -2.62 -7.48
CA ILE A 67 -29.75 -3.37 -8.75
C ILE A 67 -29.75 -2.41 -9.94
N TYR A 68 -30.53 -1.33 -9.87
CA TYR A 68 -30.65 -0.37 -10.97
C TYR A 68 -29.35 0.41 -11.22
N ASP A 69 -28.68 0.88 -10.16
CA ASP A 69 -27.49 1.74 -10.24
C ASP A 69 -26.19 1.05 -9.77
N SER A 70 -26.11 -0.28 -9.84
CA SER A 70 -25.08 -1.07 -9.12
C SER A 70 -23.66 -0.65 -9.45
N SER A 71 -23.38 -0.34 -10.73
CA SER A 71 -22.05 0.06 -11.18
C SER A 71 -21.66 1.42 -10.60
N HIS A 72 -22.56 2.40 -10.66
CA HIS A 72 -22.30 3.72 -10.12
C HIS A 72 -22.10 3.66 -8.61
N ILE A 73 -22.99 2.97 -7.89
CA ILE A 73 -22.93 2.84 -6.43
C ILE A 73 -21.63 2.18 -5.99
N LEU A 74 -21.27 1.04 -6.58
CA LEU A 74 -20.06 0.31 -6.18
C LEU A 74 -18.79 1.06 -6.52
N CYS A 75 -18.71 1.71 -7.69
CA CYS A 75 -17.54 2.51 -8.05
C CYS A 75 -17.38 3.74 -7.14
N GLN A 76 -18.47 4.39 -6.72
CA GLN A 76 -18.42 5.49 -5.74
C GLN A 76 -18.01 5.00 -4.35
N CYS A 77 -18.55 3.87 -3.89
CA CYS A 77 -18.13 3.25 -2.63
C CYS A 77 -16.63 2.91 -2.64
N LEU A 78 -16.15 2.30 -3.74
CA LEU A 78 -14.74 1.98 -3.94
C LEU A 78 -13.87 3.23 -3.94
N ALA A 79 -14.26 4.25 -4.72
CA ALA A 79 -13.53 5.50 -4.84
C ALA A 79 -13.37 6.21 -3.49
N ARG A 80 -14.43 6.22 -2.68
CA ARG A 80 -14.42 6.82 -1.34
C ARG A 80 -13.58 6.02 -0.34
N GLN A 81 -13.68 4.70 -0.33
CA GLN A 81 -12.91 3.87 0.60
C GLN A 81 -11.41 3.90 0.32
N LEU A 82 -11.03 3.88 -0.95
CA LEU A 82 -9.63 3.84 -1.35
C LEU A 82 -9.00 5.23 -1.46
N GLY A 83 -9.79 6.28 -1.70
CA GLY A 83 -9.29 7.65 -1.82
C GLY A 83 -8.11 7.75 -2.79
N PRO A 84 -6.97 8.34 -2.40
CA PRO A 84 -5.80 8.45 -3.28
C PRO A 84 -5.15 7.11 -3.70
N ALA A 85 -5.46 5.98 -3.05
CA ALA A 85 -4.94 4.66 -3.42
C ALA A 85 -5.74 3.97 -4.53
N ASN A 86 -6.77 4.63 -5.09
CA ASN A 86 -7.60 4.08 -6.16
C ASN A 86 -6.79 3.54 -7.35
N LEU A 87 -5.80 4.31 -7.81
CA LEU A 87 -4.98 3.91 -8.96
C LEU A 87 -4.07 2.72 -8.62
N ASP A 88 -3.43 2.73 -7.45
CA ASP A 88 -2.61 1.59 -6.99
C ASP A 88 -3.45 0.31 -6.82
N ALA A 89 -4.66 0.45 -6.27
CA ALA A 89 -5.59 -0.66 -6.11
C ALA A 89 -6.11 -1.20 -7.45
N PHE A 90 -6.44 -0.31 -8.38
CA PHE A 90 -6.83 -0.69 -9.75
C PHE A 90 -5.69 -1.43 -10.45
N ALA A 91 -4.47 -0.91 -10.37
CA ALA A 91 -3.29 -1.54 -10.97
C ALA A 91 -3.02 -2.93 -10.35
N ALA A 92 -3.10 -3.06 -9.03
CA ALA A 92 -2.96 -4.34 -8.35
C ALA A 92 -4.07 -5.32 -8.77
N TYR A 93 -5.31 -4.86 -8.93
CA TYR A 93 -6.41 -5.71 -9.40
C TYR A 93 -6.22 -6.19 -10.84
N ARG A 94 -5.84 -5.29 -11.76
CA ARG A 94 -5.65 -5.62 -13.19
C ARG A 94 -4.47 -6.57 -13.40
N SER A 95 -3.34 -6.31 -12.77
CA SER A 95 -2.15 -7.18 -12.83
C SER A 95 -2.37 -8.54 -12.13
N GLY A 96 -3.35 -8.64 -11.23
CA GLY A 96 -3.70 -9.90 -10.56
C GLY A 96 -4.66 -10.80 -11.35
N LYS A 97 -5.08 -10.41 -12.55
CA LYS A 97 -5.99 -11.21 -13.37
C LYS A 97 -5.29 -12.44 -13.96
N PRO A 98 -5.97 -13.59 -14.05
CA PRO A 98 -5.41 -14.79 -14.69
C PRO A 98 -4.83 -14.51 -16.08
N ASP A 99 -5.59 -13.81 -16.93
CA ASP A 99 -5.16 -13.44 -18.28
C ASP A 99 -3.82 -12.68 -18.32
N PHE A 100 -3.57 -11.81 -17.34
CA PHE A 100 -2.28 -11.11 -17.24
C PHE A 100 -1.21 -12.05 -16.70
N LEU A 101 -1.48 -12.75 -15.59
CA LEU A 101 -0.52 -13.63 -14.92
C LEU A 101 -0.05 -14.80 -15.80
N GLU A 102 -0.90 -15.31 -16.69
CA GLU A 102 -0.59 -16.40 -17.64
C GLU A 102 0.28 -15.92 -18.81
N LYS A 103 0.08 -14.69 -19.28
CA LYS A 103 0.83 -14.09 -20.40
C LYS A 103 2.04 -13.28 -19.96
N ARG A 104 2.23 -13.13 -18.65
CA ARG A 104 3.20 -12.21 -18.06
C ARG A 104 4.62 -12.55 -18.50
N ASP A 105 5.16 -11.70 -19.35
CA ASP A 105 6.56 -11.65 -19.73
C ASP A 105 7.13 -10.23 -19.58
N ARG A 106 8.35 -10.00 -20.07
CA ARG A 106 9.02 -8.71 -19.97
C ARG A 106 8.34 -7.60 -20.77
N GLU A 107 7.76 -7.91 -21.92
CA GLU A 107 7.10 -6.91 -22.76
C GLU A 107 5.76 -6.51 -22.17
N GLU A 108 4.97 -7.48 -21.70
CA GLU A 108 3.69 -7.27 -21.03
C GLU A 108 3.88 -6.46 -19.73
N VAL A 109 4.88 -6.80 -18.91
CA VAL A 109 5.18 -6.04 -17.67
C VAL A 109 5.60 -4.61 -18.00
N ARG A 110 6.47 -4.40 -18.99
CA ARG A 110 6.89 -3.06 -19.40
C ARG A 110 5.74 -2.25 -19.97
N GLY A 111 4.89 -2.86 -20.80
CA GLY A 111 3.68 -2.25 -21.34
C GLY A 111 2.74 -1.78 -20.23
N PHE A 112 2.47 -2.67 -19.26
CA PHE A 112 1.65 -2.37 -18.09
C PHE A 112 2.23 -1.21 -17.26
N ILE A 113 3.52 -1.24 -16.96
CA ILE A 113 4.20 -0.17 -16.22
C ILE A 113 4.11 1.16 -16.98
N GLY A 114 4.25 1.13 -18.31
CA GLY A 114 4.08 2.31 -19.16
C GLY A 114 2.68 2.91 -19.09
N GLU A 115 1.63 2.08 -19.12
CA GLU A 115 0.24 2.53 -18.94
C GLU A 115 0.00 3.09 -17.54
N TYR A 116 0.47 2.38 -16.52
CA TYR A 116 0.39 2.80 -15.12
C TYR A 116 1.09 4.16 -14.89
N SER A 117 2.27 4.35 -15.48
CA SER A 117 3.03 5.61 -15.42
C SER A 117 2.26 6.78 -16.06
N LYS A 118 1.62 6.55 -17.21
CA LYS A 118 0.78 7.56 -17.87
C LYS A 118 -0.40 7.98 -16.98
N LEU A 119 -1.09 7.00 -16.39
CA LEU A 119 -2.22 7.26 -15.47
C LEU A 119 -1.77 7.99 -14.20
N ARG A 120 -0.57 7.70 -13.69
CA ARG A 120 -0.01 8.43 -12.53
C ARG A 120 0.38 9.87 -12.85
N SER A 121 0.83 10.12 -14.08
CA SER A 121 1.33 11.44 -14.49
C SER A 121 0.21 12.48 -14.61
N ASP A 122 -1.04 12.03 -14.81
CA ASP A 122 -2.22 12.89 -14.75
C ASP A 122 -3.28 12.34 -13.76
N PRO A 123 -3.09 12.56 -12.45
CA PRO A 123 -4.00 12.05 -11.43
C PRO A 123 -5.42 12.61 -11.56
N ASN A 124 -5.59 13.78 -12.18
CA ASN A 124 -6.87 14.48 -12.30
C ASN A 124 -7.84 13.76 -13.24
N ASP A 125 -7.32 12.91 -14.12
CA ASP A 125 -8.09 12.20 -15.13
C ASP A 125 -8.42 10.75 -14.75
N PHE A 126 -7.85 10.21 -13.66
CA PHE A 126 -8.16 8.85 -13.24
C PHE A 126 -9.49 8.78 -12.49
N ASP A 127 -10.54 8.47 -13.25
CA ASP A 127 -11.85 8.09 -12.73
C ASP A 127 -12.04 6.57 -12.83
N ILE A 128 -11.97 5.88 -11.69
CA ILE A 128 -12.10 4.42 -11.61
C ILE A 128 -13.41 3.91 -12.20
N ALA A 129 -14.48 4.73 -12.18
CA ALA A 129 -15.78 4.34 -12.73
C ALA A 129 -15.75 4.18 -14.26
N LYS A 130 -14.76 4.75 -14.96
CA LYS A 130 -14.55 4.58 -16.41
C LYS A 130 -13.89 3.24 -16.75
N TRP A 131 -13.20 2.64 -15.80
CA TRP A 131 -12.32 1.48 -16.03
C TRP A 131 -12.84 0.18 -15.43
N VAL A 132 -13.81 0.27 -14.52
CA VAL A 132 -14.23 -0.84 -13.67
C VAL A 132 -15.74 -1.00 -13.75
N ASN A 133 -16.20 -2.21 -14.07
CA ASN A 133 -17.63 -2.54 -14.03
C ASN A 133 -18.09 -2.96 -12.62
N ALA A 134 -19.40 -3.08 -12.40
CA ALA A 134 -19.98 -3.44 -11.10
C ALA A 134 -19.39 -4.72 -10.47
N ARG A 135 -19.13 -5.76 -11.27
CA ARG A 135 -18.55 -7.01 -10.76
C ARG A 135 -17.12 -6.79 -10.30
N GLU A 136 -16.33 -6.10 -11.10
CA GLU A 136 -14.94 -5.80 -10.78
C GLU A 136 -14.83 -4.89 -9.56
N ALA A 137 -15.68 -3.87 -9.45
CA ALA A 137 -15.72 -2.99 -8.29
C ALA A 137 -16.06 -3.76 -7.01
N ARG A 138 -17.01 -4.71 -7.09
CA ARG A 138 -17.32 -5.62 -5.99
C ARG A 138 -16.12 -6.48 -5.60
N ASP A 139 -15.43 -7.07 -6.57
CA ASP A 139 -14.27 -7.93 -6.31
C ASP A 139 -13.13 -7.13 -5.64
N MET A 140 -12.88 -5.89 -6.09
CA MET A 140 -11.93 -4.97 -5.46
C MET A 140 -12.32 -4.58 -4.03
N LEU A 141 -13.60 -4.26 -3.80
CA LEU A 141 -14.14 -3.97 -2.47
C LEU A 141 -13.97 -5.17 -1.53
N LEU A 142 -14.29 -6.38 -2.00
CA LEU A 142 -14.12 -7.60 -1.22
C LEU A 142 -12.65 -7.84 -0.84
N PHE A 143 -11.73 -7.63 -1.78
CA PHE A 143 -10.29 -7.73 -1.49
C PHE A 143 -9.84 -6.67 -0.48
N HIS A 144 -10.30 -5.42 -0.64
CA HIS A 144 -9.99 -4.35 0.30
C HIS A 144 -10.46 -4.69 1.73
N GLU A 145 -11.72 -5.12 1.87
CA GLU A 145 -12.35 -5.39 3.16
C GLU A 145 -11.80 -6.65 3.84
N ARG A 146 -11.54 -7.71 3.06
CA ARG A 146 -11.13 -9.01 3.61
C ARG A 146 -9.62 -9.16 3.76
N VAL A 147 -8.84 -8.41 3.00
CA VAL A 147 -7.37 -8.58 2.95
C VAL A 147 -6.66 -7.31 3.39
N VAL A 148 -6.89 -6.19 2.69
CA VAL A 148 -6.11 -4.97 2.90
C VAL A 148 -6.40 -4.32 4.24
N ARG A 149 -7.68 -4.12 4.59
CA ARG A 149 -8.06 -3.46 5.86
C ARG A 149 -7.52 -4.20 7.09
N PRO A 150 -7.71 -5.54 7.24
CA PRO A 150 -7.11 -6.27 8.36
C PRO A 150 -5.58 -6.15 8.39
N LEU A 151 -4.92 -6.15 7.23
CA LEU A 151 -3.46 -5.98 7.18
C LEU A 151 -3.01 -4.57 7.55
N VAL A 152 -3.79 -3.52 7.24
CA VAL A 152 -3.48 -2.16 7.70
C VAL A 152 -3.44 -2.11 9.22
N GLU A 153 -4.45 -2.70 9.88
CA GLU A 153 -4.53 -2.76 11.34
C GLU A 153 -3.35 -3.55 11.92
N ARG A 154 -3.07 -4.75 11.40
CA ARG A 154 -1.97 -5.61 11.86
C ARG A 154 -0.60 -4.97 11.65
N TYR A 155 -0.38 -4.33 10.51
CA TYR A 155 0.85 -3.58 10.23
C TYR A 155 1.00 -2.42 11.21
N ALA A 156 -0.05 -1.63 11.41
CA ALA A 156 -0.01 -0.48 12.29
C ALA A 156 0.29 -0.90 13.74
N ASP A 157 -0.36 -1.96 14.22
CA ASP A 157 -0.13 -2.45 15.57
C ASP A 157 1.30 -2.92 15.81
N TRP A 158 1.88 -3.61 14.82
CA TRP A 158 3.28 -4.03 14.83
C TRP A 158 4.24 -2.84 14.81
N ALA A 159 4.08 -1.94 13.86
CA ALA A 159 4.99 -0.81 13.69
C ALA A 159 4.94 0.15 14.89
N LEU A 160 3.75 0.38 15.48
CA LEU A 160 3.60 1.17 16.70
C LEU A 160 4.11 0.45 17.96
N ALA A 161 4.06 -0.90 18.00
CA ALA A 161 4.69 -1.64 19.08
C ALA A 161 6.22 -1.51 19.03
N ASN A 162 6.80 -1.55 17.83
CA ASN A 162 8.23 -1.33 17.63
C ASN A 162 8.64 0.11 17.99
N LEU A 163 7.86 1.12 17.59
CA LEU A 163 8.10 2.50 18.02
C LEU A 163 8.10 2.62 19.55
N ALA A 164 7.08 2.05 20.21
CA ALA A 164 6.99 2.10 21.66
C ALA A 164 8.15 1.36 22.36
N ALA A 165 8.67 0.29 21.76
CA ALA A 165 9.85 -0.41 22.28
C ALA A 165 11.10 0.50 22.22
N GLU A 166 11.31 1.19 21.10
CA GLU A 166 12.44 2.13 20.93
C GLU A 166 12.39 3.31 21.90
N VAL A 167 11.20 3.83 22.21
CA VAL A 167 11.01 4.93 23.19
C VAL A 167 11.27 4.45 24.63
N ARG A 168 10.98 3.19 24.95
CA ARG A 168 11.23 2.62 26.29
C ARG A 168 12.70 2.39 26.58
N VAL A 169 13.50 2.09 25.56
CA VAL A 169 14.96 1.98 25.69
C VAL A 169 15.54 3.28 26.26
N GLU A 170 14.95 4.42 25.92
CA GLU A 170 15.37 5.75 26.39
C GLU A 170 14.84 6.10 27.80
N ASN A 171 13.60 5.73 28.12
CA ASN A 171 12.89 6.17 29.33
C ASN A 171 12.94 5.15 30.49
N SER A 172 14.13 4.68 30.87
CA SER A 172 14.33 3.62 31.90
C SER A 172 13.83 3.96 33.33
N VAL A 173 13.01 5.01 33.53
CA VAL A 173 12.57 5.48 34.87
C VAL A 173 11.05 5.57 35.03
N GLN A 174 10.21 5.40 34.00
CA GLN A 174 8.75 5.44 34.19
C GLN A 174 8.06 4.16 33.70
N GLY A 175 7.39 3.49 34.64
CA GLY A 175 6.58 2.29 34.40
C GLY A 175 5.45 2.52 33.39
N PRO A 176 4.78 1.45 32.92
CA PRO A 176 3.92 1.51 31.76
C PRO A 176 2.64 2.30 32.06
N GLN A 177 2.63 3.61 31.76
CA GLN A 177 1.38 4.29 31.47
C GLN A 177 0.98 3.90 30.05
N GLN A 178 0.10 2.92 29.96
CA GLN A 178 -0.51 2.48 28.72
C GLN A 178 -1.48 3.58 28.25
N LYS A 179 -0.95 4.65 27.65
CA LYS A 179 -1.76 5.64 26.93
C LYS A 179 -2.60 4.87 25.91
N ARG A 180 -3.91 5.11 25.90
CA ARG A 180 -4.80 4.56 24.87
C ARG A 180 -4.23 4.95 23.51
N ARG A 181 -3.95 3.95 22.66
CA ARG A 181 -3.51 4.18 21.29
C ARG A 181 -4.57 4.99 20.57
N ARG A 182 -4.16 6.11 20.00
CA ARG A 182 -5.02 6.91 19.14
C ARG A 182 -5.29 6.15 17.83
N PRO A 183 -6.51 6.23 17.27
CA PRO A 183 -6.81 5.68 15.95
C PRO A 183 -5.86 6.21 14.87
N LEU A 184 -5.74 5.48 13.76
CA LEU A 184 -5.00 5.96 12.60
C LEU A 184 -5.68 7.22 12.03
N SER A 185 -4.88 8.23 11.72
CA SER A 185 -5.38 9.37 10.94
C SER A 185 -5.62 8.95 9.49
N ALA A 186 -6.38 9.78 8.75
CA ALA A 186 -6.64 9.51 7.33
C ALA A 186 -5.34 9.39 6.51
N ALA A 187 -4.31 10.18 6.85
CA ALA A 187 -3.02 10.15 6.16
C ALA A 187 -2.25 8.86 6.42
N GLU A 188 -2.22 8.42 7.69
CA GLU A 188 -1.58 7.16 8.10
C GLU A 188 -2.26 5.97 7.44
N GLN A 189 -3.59 5.90 7.55
CA GLN A 189 -4.40 4.87 6.89
C GLN A 189 -4.13 4.84 5.38
N MET A 190 -4.04 6.02 4.75
CA MET A 190 -3.79 6.12 3.32
C MET A 190 -2.40 5.60 2.95
N ARG A 191 -1.34 6.06 3.60
CA ARG A 191 0.04 5.63 3.30
C ARG A 191 0.20 4.11 3.44
N ILE A 192 -0.33 3.52 4.51
CA ILE A 192 -0.28 2.06 4.73
C ILE A 192 -1.10 1.33 3.66
N THR A 193 -2.32 1.77 3.38
CA THR A 193 -3.18 1.17 2.34
C THR A 193 -2.50 1.19 0.97
N ARG A 194 -1.91 2.33 0.61
CA ARG A 194 -1.17 2.52 -0.64
C ARG A 194 0.06 1.63 -0.72
N ALA A 195 0.84 1.54 0.36
CA ALA A 195 2.01 0.68 0.44
C ALA A 195 1.66 -0.80 0.24
N LEU A 196 0.56 -1.26 0.86
CA LEU A 196 0.05 -2.62 0.69
C LEU A 196 -0.37 -2.89 -0.77
N TYR A 197 -1.12 -2.00 -1.41
CA TYR A 197 -1.47 -2.17 -2.82
C TYR A 197 -0.25 -2.18 -3.75
N ARG A 198 0.77 -1.37 -3.46
CA ARG A 198 2.04 -1.42 -4.20
C ARG A 198 2.81 -2.71 -3.97
N ALA A 199 2.77 -3.26 -2.76
CA ALA A 199 3.35 -4.58 -2.49
C ALA A 199 2.62 -5.68 -3.27
N GLN A 200 1.29 -5.61 -3.35
CA GLN A 200 0.50 -6.52 -4.19
C GLN A 200 0.80 -6.33 -5.68
N LEU A 201 0.91 -5.09 -6.15
CA LEU A 201 1.29 -4.78 -7.53
C LEU A 201 2.67 -5.35 -7.86
N TYR A 202 3.67 -5.14 -6.98
CA TYR A 202 5.00 -5.70 -7.14
C TYR A 202 4.95 -7.23 -7.21
N SER A 203 4.18 -7.87 -6.33
CA SER A 203 3.96 -9.33 -6.33
C SER A 203 3.39 -9.82 -7.67
N ASN A 204 2.45 -9.08 -8.25
CA ASN A 204 1.84 -9.46 -9.53
C ASN A 204 2.77 -9.23 -10.72
N LEU A 205 3.59 -8.18 -10.71
CA LEU A 205 4.50 -7.85 -11.81
C LEU A 205 5.79 -8.68 -11.80
N PHE A 206 6.39 -8.83 -10.62
CA PHE A 206 7.73 -9.41 -10.44
C PHE A 206 7.76 -10.66 -9.56
N GLY A 207 6.69 -10.95 -8.80
CA GLY A 207 6.55 -12.19 -8.05
C GLY A 207 6.24 -13.39 -8.94
N HIS A 208 5.94 -14.56 -8.38
CA HIS A 208 5.70 -15.79 -9.15
C HIS A 208 4.19 -16.03 -9.34
N GLY A 209 3.70 -16.04 -10.59
CA GLY A 209 2.28 -16.26 -10.90
C GLY A 209 1.80 -17.69 -10.65
N ALA A 210 0.49 -17.91 -10.56
CA ALA A 210 -0.12 -19.21 -10.29
C ALA A 210 0.13 -20.27 -11.39
N ALA A 211 0.39 -19.85 -12.63
CA ALA A 211 0.69 -20.73 -13.76
C ALA A 211 2.13 -21.29 -13.73
N TRP A 212 2.99 -20.78 -12.85
CA TRP A 212 4.36 -21.25 -12.70
C TRP A 212 4.37 -22.45 -11.75
N THR A 213 3.96 -23.59 -12.27
CA THR A 213 4.05 -24.87 -11.57
C THR A 213 5.49 -25.14 -11.14
N ARG A 214 5.63 -25.45 -9.84
CA ARG A 214 6.60 -26.36 -9.22
C ARG A 214 7.83 -26.66 -10.09
N LEU A 215 8.98 -26.11 -9.69
CA LEU A 215 10.32 -26.60 -10.03
C LEU A 215 10.76 -26.69 -11.50
N GLN A 216 10.08 -26.07 -12.46
CA GLN A 216 10.79 -25.83 -13.71
C GLN A 216 11.67 -24.59 -13.51
N TYR A 217 12.98 -24.81 -13.67
CA TYR A 217 13.98 -23.85 -14.13
C TYR A 217 13.57 -23.23 -15.50
N GLY A 218 12.30 -22.87 -15.68
CA GLY A 218 11.85 -21.98 -16.73
C GLY A 218 12.49 -20.61 -16.49
N PRO A 219 12.54 -19.74 -17.51
CA PRO A 219 13.23 -18.45 -17.41
C PRO A 219 12.57 -17.63 -16.30
N GLN A 220 13.17 -17.67 -15.11
CA GLN A 220 12.67 -17.01 -13.93
C GLN A 220 12.63 -15.50 -14.22
N LEU A 221 11.63 -14.74 -13.79
CA LEU A 221 11.60 -13.29 -14.10
C LEU A 221 12.80 -12.53 -13.52
N HIS A 222 13.47 -13.05 -12.47
CA HIS A 222 14.76 -12.53 -12.01
C HIS A 222 15.93 -12.84 -12.98
N VAL A 223 15.77 -13.78 -13.91
CA VAL A 223 16.66 -13.98 -15.07
C VAL A 223 16.29 -12.99 -16.19
N LEU A 224 15.03 -12.53 -16.26
CA LEU A 224 14.53 -11.59 -17.27
C LEU A 224 14.74 -10.11 -16.91
N TYR A 225 14.87 -9.81 -15.61
CA TYR A 225 15.09 -8.47 -15.07
C TYR A 225 16.32 -8.42 -14.16
N SER A 226 17.18 -7.45 -14.41
CA SER A 226 18.20 -7.02 -13.46
C SER A 226 17.58 -6.12 -12.37
N SER A 227 18.24 -6.06 -11.22
CA SER A 227 17.85 -5.13 -10.15
C SER A 227 17.78 -3.68 -10.63
N VAL A 228 18.70 -3.27 -11.52
CA VAL A 228 18.73 -1.92 -12.09
C VAL A 228 17.50 -1.65 -12.94
N GLU A 229 17.04 -2.62 -13.73
CA GLU A 229 15.81 -2.47 -14.52
C GLU A 229 14.58 -2.36 -13.64
N VAL A 230 14.50 -3.10 -12.54
CA VAL A 230 13.42 -2.92 -11.55
C VAL A 230 13.44 -1.51 -10.96
N VAL A 231 14.62 -0.99 -10.63
CA VAL A 231 14.75 0.40 -10.17
C VAL A 231 14.24 1.39 -11.23
N MET A 232 14.67 1.21 -12.48
CA MET A 232 14.40 2.16 -13.57
C MET A 232 12.98 2.09 -14.09
N GLU A 233 12.41 0.90 -14.23
CA GLU A 233 11.09 0.70 -14.80
C GLU A 233 10.01 0.84 -13.70
N CYS A 234 10.22 0.27 -12.51
CA CYS A 234 9.21 0.26 -11.44
C CYS A 234 9.44 1.34 -10.38
N PHE A 235 10.55 1.34 -9.65
CA PHE A 235 10.71 2.26 -8.51
C PHE A 235 10.84 3.74 -8.93
N ALA A 236 11.31 4.01 -10.14
CA ALA A 236 11.30 5.36 -10.70
C ALA A 236 9.88 5.92 -10.92
N GLN A 237 8.82 5.10 -10.88
CA GLN A 237 7.43 5.58 -10.95
C GLN A 237 6.92 6.17 -9.63
N PHE A 238 7.66 5.95 -8.54
CA PHE A 238 7.31 6.38 -7.20
C PHE A 238 8.19 7.53 -6.74
N GLU A 239 7.67 8.32 -5.83
CA GLU A 239 8.51 9.24 -5.07
C GLU A 239 9.40 8.49 -4.08
N PRO A 240 10.56 9.03 -3.67
CA PRO A 240 11.51 8.33 -2.81
C PRO A 240 10.92 7.81 -1.50
N TRP A 241 10.06 8.60 -0.84
CA TRP A 241 9.36 8.19 0.38
C TRP A 241 8.28 7.13 0.09
N GLU A 242 7.69 7.14 -1.10
CA GLU A 242 6.73 6.13 -1.54
C GLU A 242 7.39 4.76 -1.77
N VAL A 243 8.67 4.75 -2.17
CA VAL A 243 9.48 3.52 -2.20
C VAL A 243 9.70 3.02 -0.77
N GLU A 244 10.12 3.88 0.16
CA GLU A 244 10.31 3.47 1.57
C GLU A 244 9.01 3.02 2.24
N GLU A 245 7.85 3.56 1.87
CA GLU A 245 6.55 3.04 2.33
C GLU A 245 6.40 1.55 1.96
N LEU A 246 6.69 1.20 0.71
CA LEU A 246 6.70 -0.19 0.24
C LEU A 246 7.74 -1.03 0.98
N VAL A 247 8.96 -0.52 1.20
CA VAL A 247 10.00 -1.27 1.91
C VAL A 247 9.60 -1.53 3.36
N CYS A 248 8.91 -0.60 4.04
CA CYS A 248 8.42 -0.86 5.40
C CYS A 248 7.41 -2.02 5.45
N VAL A 249 6.52 -2.15 4.45
CA VAL A 249 5.61 -3.29 4.32
C VAL A 249 6.36 -4.58 4.03
N PHE A 250 7.41 -4.51 3.21
CA PHE A 250 8.28 -5.65 2.95
C PHE A 250 8.98 -6.15 4.22
N GLU A 251 9.54 -5.24 5.04
CA GLU A 251 10.15 -5.59 6.33
C GLU A 251 9.15 -6.22 7.29
N PHE A 252 7.93 -5.68 7.36
CA PHE A 252 6.83 -6.31 8.10
C PHE A 252 6.62 -7.75 7.65
N GLY A 253 6.42 -7.98 6.35
CA GLY A 253 6.23 -9.32 5.80
C GLY A 253 7.40 -10.25 6.11
N LYS A 254 8.64 -9.78 5.91
CA LYS A 254 9.87 -10.54 6.17
C LYS A 254 9.93 -11.01 7.61
N GLU A 255 9.67 -10.14 8.58
CA GLU A 255 9.69 -10.50 9.99
C GLU A 255 8.64 -11.57 10.32
N LYS A 256 7.43 -11.45 9.77
CA LYS A 256 6.35 -12.43 10.02
C LYS A 256 6.65 -13.79 9.40
N TYR A 257 7.17 -13.83 8.18
CA TYR A 257 7.60 -15.08 7.57
C TYR A 257 8.84 -15.66 8.24
N ALA A 258 9.76 -14.85 8.73
CA ALA A 258 10.93 -15.33 9.47
C ALA A 258 10.51 -16.10 10.72
N HIS A 259 9.59 -15.54 11.52
CA HIS A 259 9.01 -16.24 12.68
C HIS A 259 8.33 -17.55 12.26
N VAL A 260 7.52 -17.52 11.20
CA VAL A 260 6.84 -18.72 10.70
C VAL A 260 7.83 -19.79 10.24
N PHE A 261 8.93 -19.39 9.57
CA PHE A 261 9.97 -20.31 9.15
C PHE A 261 10.66 -20.95 10.36
N GLU A 262 10.89 -20.19 11.45
CA GLU A 262 11.43 -20.75 12.69
C GLU A 262 10.50 -21.79 13.33
N GLU A 263 9.19 -21.58 13.30
CA GLU A 263 8.21 -22.52 13.85
C GLU A 263 8.16 -23.84 13.05
N ILE A 264 8.24 -23.77 11.71
CA ILE A 264 8.07 -24.94 10.84
C ILE A 264 9.36 -25.66 10.47
N LYS A 265 10.54 -25.08 10.79
CA LYS A 265 11.85 -25.59 10.33
C LYS A 265 12.15 -27.04 10.73
N ASN A 266 11.63 -27.49 11.87
CA ASN A 266 11.87 -28.84 12.39
C ASN A 266 10.84 -29.87 11.90
N VAL A 267 9.80 -29.44 11.20
CA VAL A 267 8.67 -30.28 10.76
C VAL A 267 8.70 -30.54 9.25
N ILE A 268 9.27 -29.61 8.48
CA ILE A 268 9.43 -29.78 7.03
C ILE A 268 10.69 -30.62 6.77
N GLU A 269 10.51 -31.81 6.21
CA GLU A 269 11.64 -32.66 5.81
C GLU A 269 12.41 -32.01 4.64
N PRO A 270 13.76 -32.04 4.63
CA PRO A 270 14.57 -31.39 3.61
C PRO A 270 14.34 -31.88 2.18
N ASN A 271 13.62 -32.99 1.97
CA ASN A 271 13.38 -33.60 0.67
C ASN A 271 11.97 -34.19 0.61
N ASP A 272 10.94 -33.34 0.58
CA ASP A 272 9.64 -33.79 0.10
C ASP A 272 9.74 -34.14 -1.39
N GLU A 273 9.30 -35.34 -1.77
CA GLU A 273 9.25 -35.83 -3.16
C GLU A 273 8.50 -34.88 -4.13
N ASP A 274 7.71 -33.95 -3.57
CA ASP A 274 6.96 -32.90 -4.28
C ASP A 274 7.81 -31.74 -4.80
N GLY A 275 9.11 -31.70 -4.45
CA GLY A 275 10.01 -30.70 -4.99
C GLY A 275 9.76 -29.28 -4.45
N VAL A 276 9.31 -29.17 -3.21
CA VAL A 276 9.33 -27.86 -2.53
C VAL A 276 10.79 -27.51 -2.24
N PRO A 277 11.24 -26.26 -2.46
CA PRO A 277 12.57 -25.85 -2.00
C PRO A 277 12.67 -26.20 -0.53
N ALA A 278 13.66 -27.02 -0.15
CA ALA A 278 13.97 -27.26 1.25
C ALA A 278 14.08 -25.88 1.91
N ILE A 279 13.33 -25.62 2.99
CA ILE A 279 13.49 -24.37 3.71
C ILE A 279 14.95 -24.35 4.17
N PRO A 280 15.79 -23.41 3.71
CA PRO A 280 17.17 -23.36 4.14
C PRO A 280 17.16 -23.14 5.66
N LEU A 281 17.63 -24.17 6.37
CA LEU A 281 17.61 -24.23 7.83
C LEU A 281 18.68 -23.35 8.45
N GLU A 282 19.72 -23.00 7.67
CA GLU A 282 20.82 -22.16 8.12
C GLU A 282 20.63 -20.69 7.71
N ASP A 283 21.09 -19.79 8.58
CA ASP A 283 21.16 -18.36 8.30
C ASP A 283 22.12 -18.12 7.12
N GLY A 284 21.55 -17.91 5.94
CA GLY A 284 22.30 -17.77 4.71
C GLY A 284 21.54 -17.01 3.63
N TRP A 285 22.20 -16.80 2.50
CA TRP A 285 21.65 -16.08 1.36
C TRP A 285 20.37 -16.75 0.81
N GLU A 286 20.31 -18.09 0.80
CA GLU A 286 19.15 -18.86 0.34
C GLU A 286 17.92 -18.63 1.24
N ARG A 287 18.13 -18.56 2.56
CA ARG A 287 17.07 -18.27 3.52
C ARG A 287 16.50 -16.87 3.29
N GLN A 288 17.36 -15.86 3.10
CA GLN A 288 16.93 -14.50 2.83
C GLN A 288 16.21 -14.37 1.48
N ASP A 289 16.70 -15.06 0.45
CA ASP A 289 16.07 -15.07 -0.87
C ASP A 289 14.68 -15.74 -0.83
N LEU A 290 14.55 -16.85 -0.10
CA LEU A 290 13.27 -17.52 0.12
C LEU A 290 12.30 -16.66 0.93
N LEU A 291 12.77 -16.00 2.00
CA LEU A 291 11.94 -15.09 2.78
C LEU A 291 11.42 -13.94 1.91
N GLY A 292 12.31 -13.26 1.20
CA GLY A 292 11.93 -12.13 0.35
C GLY A 292 10.97 -12.55 -0.78
N GLY A 293 11.18 -13.71 -1.41
CA GLY A 293 10.29 -14.20 -2.46
C GLY A 293 8.92 -14.61 -1.91
N THR A 294 8.89 -15.21 -0.71
CA THR A 294 7.65 -15.61 -0.03
C THR A 294 6.80 -14.39 0.35
N VAL A 295 7.43 -13.29 0.81
CA VAL A 295 6.73 -12.01 1.08
C VAL A 295 5.94 -11.52 -0.14
N PHE A 296 6.51 -11.65 -1.33
CA PHE A 296 5.88 -11.23 -2.59
C PHE A 296 5.09 -12.33 -3.31
N SER A 297 4.64 -13.35 -2.56
CA SER A 297 3.59 -14.27 -3.04
C SER A 297 2.18 -13.67 -2.95
N GLY A 298 2.06 -12.46 -2.39
CA GLY A 298 0.83 -11.69 -2.28
C GLY A 298 0.38 -11.46 -0.84
N LEU A 299 -0.58 -10.56 -0.67
CA LEU A 299 -1.08 -10.14 0.64
C LEU A 299 -1.99 -11.20 1.30
N GLN A 300 -2.69 -12.00 0.51
CA GLN A 300 -3.65 -12.97 1.05
C GLN A 300 -2.96 -14.10 1.84
N PRO A 301 -1.86 -14.71 1.38
CA PRO A 301 -1.07 -15.63 2.20
C PRO A 301 -0.55 -14.99 3.50
N LEU A 302 -0.08 -13.74 3.45
CA LEU A 302 0.38 -13.00 4.63
C LEU A 302 -0.75 -12.80 5.65
N LEU A 303 -1.96 -12.46 5.20
CA LEU A 303 -3.08 -12.37 6.13
C LEU A 303 -3.48 -13.73 6.70
N ALA A 304 -3.44 -14.79 5.89
CA ALA A 304 -3.81 -16.13 6.33
C ALA A 304 -2.94 -16.64 7.47
N ILE A 305 -1.62 -16.37 7.44
CA ILE A 305 -0.72 -16.70 8.56
C ILE A 305 -1.00 -15.84 9.79
N LEU A 306 -1.29 -14.55 9.62
CA LEU A 306 -1.55 -13.63 10.73
C LEU A 306 -2.91 -13.83 11.40
N SER A 307 -3.83 -14.50 10.72
CA SER A 307 -5.17 -14.79 11.22
C SER A 307 -5.24 -16.07 12.06
N GLN A 308 -4.12 -16.80 12.23
CA GLN A 308 -4.09 -17.98 13.09
C GLN A 308 -4.15 -17.57 14.56
N GLU A 309 -5.18 -18.03 15.29
CA GLU A 309 -5.35 -17.75 16.72
C GLU A 309 -4.36 -18.53 17.60
N SER A 310 -3.77 -19.62 17.08
CA SER A 310 -2.73 -20.41 17.74
C SER A 310 -1.90 -21.13 16.66
N PRO A 311 -0.87 -20.46 16.11
CA PRO A 311 -0.08 -21.01 15.02
C PRO A 311 0.70 -22.24 15.51
N THR A 312 0.38 -23.39 14.94
CA THR A 312 1.13 -24.65 15.06
C THR A 312 1.78 -24.96 13.71
N PRO A 313 2.88 -25.73 13.67
CA PRO A 313 3.49 -26.12 12.40
C PRO A 313 2.48 -26.78 11.43
N GLU A 314 1.61 -27.64 11.93
CA GLU A 314 0.57 -28.34 11.15
C GLU A 314 -0.45 -27.37 10.54
N SER A 315 -0.78 -26.28 11.24
CA SER A 315 -1.68 -25.23 10.72
C SER A 315 -1.01 -24.29 9.72
N LEU A 316 0.30 -24.06 9.87
CA LEU A 316 1.06 -23.11 9.06
C LEU A 316 1.54 -23.71 7.73
N ILE A 317 1.96 -24.98 7.73
CA ILE A 317 2.51 -25.66 6.54
C ILE A 317 1.56 -25.58 5.32
N PRO A 318 0.25 -25.87 5.44
CA PRO A 318 -0.67 -25.79 4.30
C PRO A 318 -0.81 -24.38 3.72
N ILE A 319 -0.54 -23.34 4.51
CA ILE A 319 -0.59 -21.95 4.08
C ILE A 319 0.74 -21.55 3.45
N VAL A 320 1.86 -21.91 4.08
CA VAL A 320 3.19 -21.42 3.69
C VAL A 320 3.76 -22.22 2.53
N LYS A 321 3.69 -23.55 2.59
CA LYS A 321 4.31 -24.46 1.60
C LYS A 321 3.89 -24.14 0.15
N PRO A 322 2.60 -23.88 -0.16
CA PRO A 322 2.21 -23.50 -1.53
C PRO A 322 2.71 -22.12 -1.96
N ASN A 323 3.14 -21.27 -1.03
CA ASN A 323 3.57 -19.89 -1.25
C ASN A 323 5.09 -19.69 -1.06
N LEU A 324 5.86 -20.75 -0.79
CA LEU A 324 7.32 -20.66 -0.74
C LEU A 324 7.88 -20.31 -2.13
N ARG A 325 8.63 -19.21 -2.23
CA ARG A 325 9.21 -18.73 -3.49
C ARG A 325 10.62 -18.18 -3.27
N LEU A 326 11.55 -18.57 -4.13
CA LEU A 326 12.85 -17.90 -4.27
C LEU A 326 12.70 -16.60 -5.06
N GLY A 327 13.75 -15.79 -5.16
CA GLY A 327 13.77 -14.55 -5.93
C GLY A 327 13.46 -13.27 -5.14
N GLY A 328 13.49 -13.33 -3.80
CA GLY A 328 13.49 -12.13 -2.95
C GLY A 328 14.67 -11.19 -3.23
N TYR A 329 15.79 -11.75 -3.70
CA TYR A 329 17.00 -11.04 -4.06
C TYR A 329 16.75 -9.95 -5.10
N LEU A 330 15.79 -10.10 -6.01
CA LEU A 330 15.53 -9.07 -7.03
C LEU A 330 15.07 -7.75 -6.41
N PHE A 331 14.13 -7.81 -5.46
CA PHE A 331 13.64 -6.64 -4.73
C PHE A 331 14.75 -6.04 -3.87
N GLU A 332 15.40 -6.85 -3.05
CA GLU A 332 16.45 -6.37 -2.13
C GLU A 332 17.65 -5.81 -2.88
N SER A 333 18.06 -6.43 -3.98
CA SER A 333 19.13 -5.93 -4.85
C SER A 333 18.79 -4.60 -5.47
N ALA A 334 17.53 -4.36 -5.82
CA ALA A 334 17.08 -3.06 -6.32
C ALA A 334 17.20 -1.97 -5.24
N LEU A 335 17.17 -2.33 -3.95
CA LEU A 335 17.41 -1.42 -2.83
C LEU A 335 18.91 -1.20 -2.53
N LEU A 336 19.82 -2.01 -3.07
CA LEU A 336 21.25 -1.89 -2.79
C LEU A 336 21.89 -0.64 -3.41
N ARG A 337 22.97 -0.18 -2.78
CA ARG A 337 23.80 0.95 -3.23
C ARG A 337 24.20 0.79 -4.69
N GLN A 338 24.63 -0.40 -5.10
CA GLN A 338 25.09 -0.65 -6.47
C GLN A 338 24.00 -0.34 -7.51
N SER A 339 22.75 -0.72 -7.25
CA SER A 339 21.63 -0.46 -8.17
C SER A 339 21.32 1.04 -8.27
N GLN A 340 21.38 1.76 -7.15
CA GLN A 340 21.25 3.22 -7.12
C GLN A 340 22.38 3.93 -7.86
N THR A 341 23.63 3.52 -7.63
CA THR A 341 24.80 4.08 -8.32
C THR A 341 24.69 3.81 -9.82
N ASN A 342 24.40 2.57 -10.23
CA ASN A 342 24.25 2.20 -11.63
C ASN A 342 23.17 3.02 -12.34
N ARG A 343 22.02 3.24 -11.68
CA ARG A 343 20.96 4.13 -12.16
C ARG A 343 21.46 5.57 -12.38
N ARG A 344 22.30 6.09 -11.47
CA ARG A 344 22.73 7.50 -11.48
C ARG A 344 23.92 7.79 -12.40
N THR A 345 24.80 6.81 -12.60
CA THR A 345 26.08 7.01 -13.32
C THR A 345 26.08 6.49 -14.76
N SER A 346 24.94 6.04 -15.29
CA SER A 346 24.80 5.55 -16.67
C SER A 346 25.89 4.55 -17.09
N ARG A 347 26.26 3.58 -16.23
CA ARG A 347 27.24 2.53 -16.58
C ARG A 347 26.69 1.45 -17.53
N LEU A 348 25.45 1.60 -18.00
CA LEU A 348 24.82 0.68 -18.95
C LEU A 348 24.88 1.25 -20.38
N PRO A 349 25.19 0.42 -21.39
CA PRO A 349 25.39 0.84 -22.78
C PRO A 349 24.04 1.03 -23.53
N SER A 350 23.05 1.67 -22.91
CA SER A 350 21.77 1.99 -23.59
C SER A 350 21.72 3.48 -23.95
N PRO A 351 21.61 3.85 -25.24
CA PRO A 351 21.65 5.24 -25.70
C PRO A 351 20.42 6.10 -25.33
N LEU A 352 19.46 5.56 -24.56
CA LEU A 352 18.28 6.30 -24.06
C LEU A 352 18.49 6.97 -22.68
N LEU A 353 19.66 6.80 -22.04
CA LEU A 353 19.79 6.97 -20.57
C LEU A 353 21.08 7.69 -20.13
N SER A 354 21.48 8.80 -20.77
CA SER A 354 22.78 9.46 -20.49
C SER A 354 22.77 10.60 -19.46
N HIS A 355 21.70 10.86 -18.70
CA HIS A 355 21.67 11.99 -17.76
C HIS A 355 21.10 11.64 -16.38
N ALA A 356 21.67 12.25 -15.33
CA ALA A 356 21.08 12.31 -14.00
C ALA A 356 19.61 12.71 -14.13
N SER A 357 18.70 11.92 -13.52
CA SER A 357 17.28 12.21 -13.65
C SER A 357 16.97 13.62 -13.13
N ALA A 358 15.89 14.24 -13.59
CA ALA A 358 15.46 15.54 -13.05
C ALA A 358 15.41 15.52 -11.51
N ARG A 359 15.01 14.40 -10.90
CA ARG A 359 15.01 14.20 -9.44
C ARG A 359 16.41 14.19 -8.82
N ASP A 360 17.41 13.61 -9.49
CA ASP A 360 18.80 13.63 -9.02
C ASP A 360 19.39 15.06 -9.10
N LEU A 361 19.02 15.83 -10.12
CA LEU A 361 19.40 17.24 -10.22
C LEU A 361 18.77 18.08 -9.10
N LYS A 362 17.49 17.88 -8.76
CA LYS A 362 16.84 18.54 -7.62
C LYS A 362 17.57 18.29 -6.31
N GLN A 363 18.05 17.05 -6.10
CA GLN A 363 18.84 16.68 -4.92
C GLN A 363 20.17 17.42 -4.92
N LYS A 364 20.91 17.38 -6.03
CA LYS A 364 22.20 18.06 -6.18
C LYS A 364 22.08 19.57 -5.91
N ASN A 365 21.00 20.18 -6.39
CA ASN A 365 20.72 21.60 -6.20
C ASN A 365 20.19 21.92 -4.78
N ARG A 366 19.96 20.91 -3.93
CA ARG A 366 19.34 21.05 -2.60
C ARG A 366 18.04 21.85 -2.64
N GLU A 367 17.20 21.57 -3.64
CA GLU A 367 15.94 22.29 -3.82
C GLU A 367 15.07 22.21 -2.56
N ALA A 368 14.45 23.33 -2.19
CA ALA A 368 13.59 23.39 -1.01
C ALA A 368 12.39 22.45 -1.18
N HIS A 369 12.20 21.57 -0.21
CA HIS A 369 11.10 20.63 -0.16
C HIS A 369 10.58 20.50 1.28
N PRO A 370 10.02 21.60 1.83
CA PRO A 370 9.55 21.63 3.21
C PRO A 370 8.29 20.77 3.39
N PHE A 371 8.03 20.40 4.64
CA PHE A 371 6.78 19.75 5.03
C PHE A 371 5.58 20.64 4.73
N LYS A 372 4.57 20.08 4.05
CA LYS A 372 3.35 20.79 3.63
C LYS A 372 2.09 20.37 4.39
N GLY A 373 2.23 19.50 5.39
CA GLY A 373 1.11 18.94 6.16
C GLY A 373 0.74 17.52 5.74
N ASP A 374 -0.06 16.87 6.57
CA ASP A 374 -0.56 15.50 6.38
C ASP A 374 -1.93 15.46 5.68
N THR A 375 -2.16 16.37 4.72
CA THR A 375 -3.44 16.41 4.03
C THR A 375 -3.56 15.26 3.03
N VAL A 376 -4.59 14.43 3.21
CA VAL A 376 -5.03 13.48 2.19
C VAL A 376 -5.84 14.26 1.16
N GLY A 377 -5.45 14.21 -0.11
CA GLY A 377 -6.24 14.80 -1.20
C GLY A 377 -7.70 14.32 -1.10
N GLY A 378 -8.66 15.23 -1.23
CA GLY A 378 -10.08 14.91 -1.10
C GLY A 378 -10.59 13.92 -2.15
N LEU A 379 -11.91 13.65 -2.14
CA LEU A 379 -12.62 12.78 -3.11
C LEU A 379 -12.34 13.10 -4.59
N TYR A 380 -11.74 14.25 -4.88
CA TYR A 380 -11.33 14.65 -6.22
C TYR A 380 -9.79 14.81 -6.29
N PRO A 381 -9.12 14.24 -7.31
CA PRO A 381 -7.66 14.18 -7.40
C PRO A 381 -6.94 15.52 -7.56
N SER A 382 -7.65 16.65 -7.60
CA SER A 382 -7.12 17.99 -7.93
C SER A 382 -5.99 18.51 -7.03
N GLN A 383 -5.63 17.80 -5.95
CA GLN A 383 -4.48 18.11 -5.09
C GLN A 383 -3.72 16.84 -4.62
N ALA A 384 -3.93 15.69 -5.27
CA ALA A 384 -3.54 14.36 -4.78
C ALA A 384 -2.06 13.98 -4.99
N ALA A 385 -1.14 14.94 -5.10
CA ALA A 385 0.27 14.63 -4.94
C ALA A 385 0.53 14.48 -3.43
N ALA A 386 0.58 13.24 -2.93
CA ALA A 386 0.93 12.99 -1.54
C ALA A 386 2.27 13.65 -1.22
N HIS A 387 2.22 14.66 -0.35
CA HIS A 387 3.41 15.33 0.14
C HIS A 387 4.26 14.36 0.96
N PRO A 388 5.58 14.57 1.02
CA PRO A 388 6.46 13.73 1.82
C PRO A 388 5.98 13.72 3.28
N PRO A 389 6.09 12.57 3.97
CA PRO A 389 5.75 12.48 5.38
C PRO A 389 6.70 13.33 6.22
N PHE A 390 6.24 13.69 7.43
CA PHE A 390 6.99 14.60 8.30
C PHE A 390 8.41 14.10 8.59
N ALA A 391 8.56 12.84 8.98
CA ALA A 391 9.86 12.22 9.26
C ALA A 391 10.85 12.34 8.08
N TRP A 392 10.37 12.12 6.85
CA TRP A 392 11.18 12.27 5.63
C TRP A 392 11.72 13.70 5.50
N THR A 393 10.86 14.70 5.66
CA THR A 393 11.28 16.10 5.56
C THR A 393 12.24 16.52 6.67
N VAL A 394 12.11 15.94 7.87
CA VAL A 394 13.02 16.19 9.01
C VAL A 394 14.40 15.62 8.72
N MET A 395 14.49 14.36 8.32
CA MET A 395 15.77 13.69 7.99
C MET A 395 16.58 14.48 6.97
N TRP A 396 15.88 15.04 5.97
CA TRP A 396 16.48 15.80 4.88
C TRP A 396 16.43 17.31 5.08
N LYS A 397 16.18 17.79 6.31
CA LYS A 397 16.21 19.22 6.68
C LYS A 397 15.38 20.12 5.75
N GLY A 398 14.26 19.61 5.25
CA GLY A 398 13.37 20.32 4.34
C GLY A 398 13.94 20.53 2.93
N THR A 399 14.94 19.75 2.50
CA THR A 399 15.44 19.74 1.12
C THR A 399 15.03 18.46 0.38
N TRP A 400 14.96 18.53 -0.95
CA TRP A 400 14.69 17.38 -1.79
C TRP A 400 15.75 16.29 -1.65
N CYS A 401 15.31 15.04 -1.55
CA CYS A 401 16.20 13.88 -1.56
C CYS A 401 15.63 12.75 -2.41
N ASN A 402 16.48 12.16 -3.25
CA ASN A 402 16.20 11.02 -4.13
C ASN A 402 17.01 9.77 -3.72
N LEU A 403 17.39 9.67 -2.44
CA LEU A 403 18.06 8.52 -1.83
C LEU A 403 17.05 7.68 -1.06
N TRP A 404 17.08 6.38 -1.27
CA TRP A 404 16.23 5.39 -0.62
C TRP A 404 16.93 4.03 -0.65
N GLY A 405 16.35 2.99 -0.04
CA GLY A 405 16.95 1.66 0.05
C GLY A 405 18.13 1.68 1.02
N LYS A 406 19.29 1.22 0.59
CA LYS A 406 20.48 1.05 1.46
C LYS A 406 20.97 2.36 2.12
N TYR A 407 20.54 3.53 1.63
CA TYR A 407 20.85 4.83 2.22
C TYR A 407 19.98 5.19 3.45
N ILE A 408 18.95 4.40 3.74
CA ILE A 408 18.09 4.57 4.91
C ILE A 408 18.43 3.47 5.91
N ASN A 409 18.56 3.82 7.20
CA ASN A 409 18.76 2.85 8.25
C ASN A 409 17.56 1.87 8.31
N GLY A 410 17.85 0.57 8.28
CA GLY A 410 16.82 -0.48 8.30
C GLY A 410 15.95 -0.46 9.56
N ASP A 411 16.48 0.00 10.70
CA ASP A 411 15.71 0.06 11.95
C ASP A 411 14.54 1.05 11.89
N LEU A 412 14.66 2.11 11.08
CA LEU A 412 13.58 3.06 10.83
C LEU A 412 12.35 2.40 10.20
N ARG A 413 12.56 1.34 9.43
CA ARG A 413 11.50 0.62 8.70
C ARG A 413 10.67 -0.26 9.61
N LYS A 414 11.26 -0.78 10.69
CA LYS A 414 10.59 -1.65 11.66
C LYS A 414 9.44 -0.94 12.36
N TRP A 415 9.55 0.36 12.56
CA TRP A 415 8.48 1.17 13.13
C TRP A 415 7.78 2.05 12.10
N GLY A 416 8.06 1.90 10.80
CA GLY A 416 7.31 2.54 9.72
C GLY A 416 7.45 4.06 9.67
N TYR A 417 8.67 4.60 9.79
CA TYR A 417 8.91 6.05 9.93
C TYR A 417 8.23 6.98 8.91
N VAL A 418 7.98 6.50 7.69
CA VAL A 418 7.29 7.24 6.62
C VAL A 418 5.76 7.17 6.69
N MET A 419 5.19 6.34 7.56
CA MET A 419 3.75 6.11 7.64
C MET A 419 3.05 7.17 8.47
N TRP A 420 3.72 7.67 9.51
CA TRP A 420 3.08 8.45 10.56
C TRP A 420 2.88 9.91 10.20
N ASP A 421 1.78 10.47 10.69
CA ASP A 421 1.58 11.92 10.62
C ASP A 421 2.43 12.65 11.65
N ARG A 422 2.55 13.96 11.47
CA ARG A 422 3.35 14.82 12.35
C ARG A 422 2.91 14.72 13.80
N THR A 423 1.61 14.74 14.06
CA THR A 423 1.07 14.69 15.42
C THR A 423 1.50 13.41 16.12
N ARG A 424 1.57 12.25 15.43
CA ARG A 424 2.03 11.01 16.06
C ARG A 424 3.48 11.10 16.44
N MET A 425 4.29 11.57 15.49
CA MET A 425 5.73 11.70 15.66
C MET A 425 6.08 12.56 16.88
N GLU A 426 5.32 13.63 17.10
CA GLU A 426 5.48 14.52 18.25
C GLU A 426 4.94 13.91 19.57
N GLU A 427 3.79 13.23 19.54
CA GLU A 427 3.12 12.73 20.77
C GLU A 427 3.65 11.39 21.29
N GLU A 428 4.15 10.52 20.39
CA GLU A 428 4.60 9.17 20.71
C GLU A 428 6.14 9.05 20.77
N GLY A 429 6.87 10.16 20.79
CA GLY A 429 8.34 10.17 20.90
C GLY A 429 9.07 9.73 19.62
N GLY A 430 8.36 9.68 18.48
CA GLY A 430 8.95 9.28 17.19
C GLY A 430 10.06 10.22 16.73
N MET A 431 10.05 11.49 17.12
CA MET A 431 11.11 12.44 16.78
C MET A 431 12.45 12.11 17.44
N ASP A 432 12.44 11.68 18.70
CA ASP A 432 13.65 11.34 19.45
C ASP A 432 14.26 10.04 18.90
N VAL A 433 13.41 9.03 18.66
CA VAL A 433 13.81 7.78 18.00
C VAL A 433 14.38 8.04 16.61
N LEU A 434 13.72 8.90 15.83
CA LEU A 434 14.19 9.27 14.48
C LEU A 434 15.57 9.93 14.53
N SER A 435 15.78 10.90 15.41
CA SER A 435 17.08 11.58 15.53
C SER A 435 18.17 10.59 15.90
N ARG A 436 17.93 9.75 16.91
CA ARG A 436 18.89 8.74 17.37
C ARG A 436 19.26 7.75 16.27
N GLN A 437 18.28 7.06 15.69
CA GLN A 437 18.56 6.03 14.68
C GLN A 437 19.11 6.60 13.36
N TRP A 438 18.81 7.87 13.06
CA TRP A 438 19.39 8.56 11.90
C TRP A 438 20.82 9.00 12.16
N ASP A 439 21.13 9.51 13.36
CA ASP A 439 22.48 9.93 13.76
C ASP A 439 23.40 8.73 14.00
N ASP A 440 22.89 7.57 14.42
CA ASP A 440 23.65 6.33 14.54
C ASP A 440 24.14 5.81 13.16
N GLY A 441 23.51 6.26 12.07
CA GLY A 441 23.90 5.95 10.69
C GLY A 441 25.06 6.78 10.11
N ARG A 442 25.98 7.29 10.96
CA ARG A 442 27.06 8.23 10.57
C ARG A 442 27.79 7.88 9.28
N ASP A 443 28.18 6.61 9.10
CA ASP A 443 28.91 6.15 7.91
C ASP A 443 28.14 6.35 6.61
N VAL A 444 26.81 6.20 6.65
CA VAL A 444 25.94 6.43 5.49
C VAL A 444 25.80 7.92 5.21
N ARG A 445 25.83 8.76 6.24
CA ARG A 445 25.64 10.22 6.11
C ARG A 445 26.86 10.93 5.53
N GLU A 446 28.08 10.57 5.96
CA GLU A 446 29.31 11.13 5.37
C GLU A 446 29.40 10.82 3.87
N GLU A 447 28.95 9.63 3.48
CA GLU A 447 28.87 9.24 2.07
C GLU A 447 27.79 10.02 1.31
N ILE A 448 26.62 10.25 1.92
CA ILE A 448 25.56 11.07 1.33
C ILE A 448 26.02 12.52 1.14
N GLU A 449 26.74 13.08 2.11
CA GLU A 449 27.26 14.46 2.01
C GLU A 449 28.35 14.61 0.93
N GLY A 450 28.99 13.49 0.52
CA GLY A 450 29.92 13.42 -0.60
C GLY A 450 29.31 13.19 -1.99
N LEU A 451 27.99 12.92 -2.08
CA LEU A 451 27.22 12.70 -3.33
C LEU A 451 26.46 13.97 -3.75
#